data_AF-A0A1G8C446-F1
#
_entry.id   AF-A0A1G8C446-F1
#
_cell.length_a   1.000
_cell.length_b   1.000
_cell.length_c   1.000
_cell.angle_alpha   90.00
_cell.angle_beta   90.00
_cell.angle_gamma   90.00
#
_symmetry.space_group_name_H-M   'P 1'
#
loop_
_entity.id
_entity.type
_entity.pdbx_description
1 polymer ?
#
loop_
_entity_poly.entity_id
_entity_poly.type
_entity_poly.pdbx_seq_one_letter_code
_entity_poly.pdbx_strand_id
1 'polypeptide(L)'
;MNEQLLANIPAFGSQPAMVVDCPLALQPVVDAGIRSASDWYNDPHPRPLWRQLAYARAMYEPDGPRQAFESGFLNHLQQRLRHLQQEQPCSCCLEQGS
;
A
#
# COMPACT_ATOMS: atom_id res chain seq x y z
N MET A 1 -22.57 -11.50 2.85
CA MET A 1 -21.14 -11.77 3.13
C MET A 1 -20.76 -10.79 4.24
N ASN A 2 -20.43 -11.25 5.45
CA ASN A 2 -20.18 -10.34 6.58
C ASN A 2 -18.80 -9.67 6.41
N GLU A 3 -18.78 -8.39 6.07
CA GLU A 3 -17.57 -7.58 5.89
C GLU A 3 -16.69 -7.51 7.17
N GLN A 4 -17.28 -7.79 8.34
CA GLN A 4 -16.57 -7.85 9.63
C GLN A 4 -15.56 -9.01 9.76
N LEU A 5 -15.53 -9.94 8.79
CA LEU A 5 -14.59 -11.07 8.76
C LEU A 5 -13.50 -10.92 7.70
N LEU A 6 -13.39 -9.74 7.10
CA LEU A 6 -12.38 -9.42 6.08
C LEU A 6 -11.29 -8.54 6.66
N ALA A 7 -10.08 -8.69 6.14
CA ALA A 7 -8.98 -7.81 6.50
C ALA A 7 -9.19 -6.40 5.90
N ASN A 8 -8.52 -5.42 6.49
CA ASN A 8 -8.64 -4.02 6.14
C ASN A 8 -7.26 -3.37 6.02
N ILE A 9 -7.12 -2.46 5.05
CA ILE A 9 -5.98 -1.58 4.90
C ILE A 9 -6.39 -0.20 5.45
N PRO A 10 -5.65 0.35 6.43
CA PRO A 10 -5.96 1.66 7.00
C PRO A 10 -5.86 2.78 5.97
N ALA A 11 -6.48 3.92 6.27
CA ALA A 11 -6.34 5.14 5.50
C ALA A 11 -4.90 5.65 5.53
N PHE A 12 -4.47 6.31 4.46
CA PHE A 12 -3.15 6.95 4.38
C PHE A 12 -3.27 8.33 3.73
N GLY A 13 -2.88 9.38 4.47
CA GLY A 13 -3.03 10.76 4.03
C GLY A 13 -4.49 11.10 3.74
N SER A 14 -4.76 11.57 2.53
CA SER A 14 -6.11 11.86 2.01
C SER A 14 -6.86 10.63 1.46
N GLN A 15 -6.23 9.46 1.44
CA GLN A 15 -6.82 8.26 0.84
C GLN A 15 -7.58 7.43 1.87
N PRO A 16 -8.79 6.95 1.54
CA PRO A 16 -9.64 6.22 2.47
C PRO A 16 -9.06 4.84 2.81
N ALA A 17 -9.51 4.30 3.96
CA ALA A 17 -9.33 2.90 4.30
C ALA A 17 -10.08 2.00 3.29
N MET A 18 -9.64 0.75 3.15
CA MET A 18 -10.27 -0.20 2.25
C MET A 18 -10.29 -1.61 2.85
N VAL A 19 -11.42 -2.29 2.68
CA VAL A 19 -11.56 -3.70 2.97
C VAL A 19 -10.95 -4.48 1.81
N VAL A 20 -10.15 -5.50 2.12
CA VAL A 20 -9.59 -6.43 1.13
C VAL A 20 -10.37 -7.73 1.14
N ASP A 21 -10.55 -8.34 -0.02
CA ASP A 21 -11.23 -9.63 -0.20
C ASP A 21 -10.39 -10.82 0.31
N CYS A 22 -9.86 -10.72 1.54
CA CYS A 22 -9.16 -11.80 2.20
C CYS A 22 -9.63 -11.93 3.67
N PRO A 23 -9.58 -13.14 4.25
CA PRO A 23 -10.05 -13.37 5.62
C PRO A 23 -9.29 -12.52 6.63
N LEU A 24 -9.98 -12.05 7.67
CA LEU A 24 -9.40 -11.31 8.79
C LEU A 24 -8.22 -12.05 9.46
N ALA A 25 -8.21 -13.38 9.41
CA ALA A 25 -7.09 -14.20 9.88
C ALA A 25 -5.75 -13.88 9.18
N LEU A 26 -5.79 -13.35 7.95
CA LEU A 26 -4.63 -12.91 7.17
C LEU A 26 -4.29 -11.43 7.39
N GLN A 27 -4.98 -10.70 8.26
CA GLN A 27 -4.66 -9.30 8.59
C GLN A 27 -3.17 -9.08 8.92
N PRO A 28 -2.48 -9.94 9.71
CA PRO A 28 -1.06 -9.73 9.99
C PRO A 28 -0.18 -9.78 8.73
N VAL A 29 -0.61 -10.53 7.72
CA VAL A 29 0.08 -10.68 6.42
C VAL A 29 -0.18 -9.45 5.54
N VAL A 30 -1.41 -8.93 5.55
CA VAL A 30 -1.76 -7.64 4.94
C VAL A 30 -0.92 -6.52 5.56
N ASP A 31 -0.85 -6.47 6.89
CA ASP A 31 -0.07 -5.47 7.62
C ASP A 31 1.44 -5.58 7.32
N ALA A 32 1.95 -6.79 7.11
CA ALA A 32 3.32 -7.00 6.67
C ALA A 32 3.55 -6.44 5.25
N GLY A 33 2.58 -6.59 4.36
CA GLY A 33 2.59 -5.97 3.03
C GLY A 33 2.66 -4.44 3.11
N ILE A 34 1.79 -3.84 3.94
CA ILE A 34 1.76 -2.40 4.20
C ILE A 34 3.13 -1.92 4.70
N ARG A 35 3.65 -2.54 5.76
CA ARG A 35 4.96 -2.19 6.33
C ARG A 35 6.08 -2.29 5.31
N SER A 36 6.13 -3.38 4.54
CA SER A 36 7.15 -3.57 3.50
C SER A 36 7.11 -2.48 2.41
N ALA A 37 5.91 -1.99 2.05
CA ALA A 37 5.77 -0.86 1.12
C ALA A 37 6.19 0.47 1.77
N SER A 38 5.83 0.70 3.04
CA SER A 38 6.27 1.88 3.79
C SER A 38 7.79 1.93 3.94
N ASP A 39 8.41 0.81 4.33
CA ASP A 39 9.86 0.66 4.51
C ASP A 39 10.60 0.96 3.21
N TRP A 40 10.13 0.39 2.09
CA TRP A 40 10.72 0.66 0.78
C TRP A 40 10.69 2.13 0.39
N TYR A 41 9.59 2.83 0.66
CA TYR A 41 9.48 4.25 0.31
C TYR A 41 10.28 5.15 1.26
N ASN A 42 10.39 4.78 2.53
CA ASN A 42 11.11 5.56 3.53
C ASN A 42 12.62 5.27 3.56
N ASP A 43 13.08 4.22 2.87
CA ASP A 43 14.50 3.89 2.72
C ASP A 43 15.19 4.94 1.81
N PRO A 44 16.28 5.60 2.26
CA PRO A 44 17.04 6.55 1.45
C PRO A 44 17.77 5.90 0.25
N HIS A 45 18.00 4.59 0.28
CA HIS A 45 18.67 3.85 -0.79
C HIS A 45 17.86 2.61 -1.19
N PRO A 46 16.61 2.79 -1.65
CA PRO A 46 15.71 1.68 -1.81
C PRO A 46 16.17 0.81 -2.98
N ARG A 47 16.18 -0.51 -2.77
CA ARG A 47 16.27 -1.46 -3.89
C ARG A 47 15.12 -1.21 -4.89
N PRO A 48 15.24 -1.63 -6.16
CA PRO A 48 14.13 -1.53 -7.11
C PRO A 48 12.83 -2.11 -6.53
N LEU A 49 11.71 -1.41 -6.73
CA LEU A 49 10.39 -1.76 -6.15
C LEU A 49 10.02 -3.23 -6.37
N TRP A 50 10.21 -3.72 -7.60
CA TRP A 50 9.90 -5.10 -7.95
C TRP A 50 10.73 -6.11 -7.14
N ARG A 51 11.97 -5.78 -6.77
CA ARG A 51 12.81 -6.64 -5.92
C ARG A 51 12.27 -6.65 -4.49
N GLN A 52 11.88 -5.50 -3.93
CA GLN A 52 11.25 -5.45 -2.61
C GLN A 52 10.06 -6.42 -2.55
N LEU A 53 9.15 -6.29 -3.52
CA LEU A 53 7.97 -7.14 -3.60
C LEU A 53 8.34 -8.61 -3.77
N ALA A 54 9.22 -8.93 -4.72
CA ALA A 54 9.60 -10.31 -5.03
C ALA A 54 10.25 -11.04 -3.85
N TYR A 55 11.17 -10.39 -3.14
CA TYR A 55 11.82 -10.98 -1.96
C TYR A 55 10.86 -11.10 -0.78
N ALA A 56 10.04 -10.07 -0.52
CA ALA A 56 9.16 -10.08 0.64
C ALA A 56 8.02 -11.10 0.49
N ARG A 57 7.43 -11.22 -0.71
CA ARG A 57 6.35 -12.19 -0.97
C ARG A 57 6.80 -13.65 -0.98
N ALA A 58 8.10 -13.90 -1.18
CA ALA A 58 8.66 -15.25 -1.19
C ALA A 58 8.66 -15.91 0.19
N MET A 59 8.45 -15.13 1.27
CA MET A 59 8.31 -15.64 2.64
C MET A 59 6.94 -16.30 2.91
N TYR A 60 5.99 -16.18 1.98
CA TYR A 60 4.64 -16.72 2.12
C TYR A 60 4.38 -17.84 1.12
N GLU A 61 3.64 -18.85 1.57
CA GLU A 61 3.14 -19.93 0.72
C GLU A 61 2.39 -19.34 -0.49
N PRO A 62 2.55 -19.95 -1.69
CA PRO A 62 1.71 -19.60 -2.83
C PRO A 62 0.24 -19.77 -2.41
N ASP A 63 -0.64 -18.89 -2.91
CA ASP A 63 -2.08 -18.77 -2.61
C ASP A 63 -2.43 -17.63 -1.62
N GLY A 64 -3.39 -17.87 -0.73
CA GLY A 64 -4.07 -16.84 0.06
C GLY A 64 -3.12 -15.92 0.84
N PRO A 65 -2.13 -16.44 1.59
CA PRO A 65 -1.19 -15.60 2.34
C PRO A 65 -0.37 -14.68 1.43
N ARG A 66 0.15 -15.19 0.31
CA ARG A 66 0.91 -14.38 -0.64
C ARG A 66 0.04 -13.29 -1.27
N GLN A 67 -1.19 -13.63 -1.66
CA GLN A 67 -2.13 -12.66 -2.22
C GLN A 67 -2.48 -11.58 -1.19
N ALA A 68 -2.73 -11.95 0.08
CA ALA A 68 -2.99 -11.00 1.15
C ALA A 68 -1.81 -10.03 1.37
N PHE A 69 -0.58 -10.54 1.33
CA PHE A 69 0.62 -9.72 1.38
C PHE A 69 0.70 -8.74 0.20
N GLU A 70 0.50 -9.24 -1.02
CA GLU A 70 0.51 -8.43 -2.25
C GLU A 70 -0.59 -7.35 -2.23
N SER A 71 -1.79 -7.68 -1.73
CA SER A 71 -2.88 -6.73 -1.54
C SER A 71 -2.49 -5.60 -0.58
N GLY A 72 -1.93 -5.92 0.59
CA GLY A 72 -1.45 -4.92 1.54
C GLY A 72 -0.37 -4.02 0.95
N PHE A 73 0.61 -4.61 0.27
CA PHE A 73 1.73 -3.89 -0.33
C PHE A 73 1.30 -2.95 -1.45
N LEU A 74 0.56 -3.45 -2.45
CA LEU A 74 0.22 -2.68 -3.65
C LEU A 74 -0.82 -1.60 -3.38
N ASN A 75 -1.83 -1.88 -2.55
CA ASN A 75 -2.84 -0.88 -2.22
C ASN A 75 -2.27 0.25 -1.37
N HIS A 76 -1.39 -0.05 -0.41
CA HIS A 76 -0.74 1.00 0.37
C HIS A 76 0.15 1.89 -0.52
N LEU A 77 0.90 1.29 -1.45
CA LEU A 77 1.66 2.05 -2.44
C LEU A 77 0.75 2.91 -3.32
N GLN A 78 -0.38 2.38 -3.78
CA GLN A 78 -1.36 3.14 -4.56
C GLN A 78 -1.95 4.31 -3.78
N GLN A 79 -2.30 4.12 -2.50
CA GLN A 79 -2.78 5.20 -1.64
C GLN A 79 -1.71 6.32 -1.57
N ARG A 80 -0.46 5.96 -1.32
CA ARG A 80 0.63 6.93 -1.23
C ARG A 80 0.87 7.67 -2.54
N LEU A 81 0.87 6.98 -3.68
CA LEU A 81 1.02 7.61 -5.00
C LEU A 81 -0.10 8.63 -5.27
N ARG A 82 -1.36 8.29 -4.95
CA ARG A 82 -2.49 9.20 -5.11
C ARG A 82 -2.42 10.40 -4.17
N HIS A 83 -1.99 10.19 -2.93
CA HIS A 83 -1.77 11.27 -1.98
C HIS A 83 -0.73 12.27 -2.52
N LEU A 84 0.42 11.78 -3.01
CA LEU A 84 1.45 12.64 -3.61
C LEU A 84 0.96 13.40 -4.84
N GLN A 85 0.11 12.77 -5.67
CA GLN A 85 -0.49 13.46 -6.82
C GLN A 85 -1.43 14.58 -6.42
N GLN A 86 -2.10 14.46 -5.27
CA GLN A 86 -3.00 15.50 -4.74
C GLN A 86 -2.25 16.62 -4.02
N GLU A 87 -1.07 16.33 -3.49
CA GLU A 87 -0.19 17.34 -2.88
C GLU A 87 0.60 18.17 -3.91
N GLN A 88 0.60 17.78 -5.19
CA GLN A 88 1.18 18.61 -6.24
C GLN A 88 0.26 19.80 -6.53
N PRO A 89 0.69 21.05 -6.27
CA PRO A 89 -0.12 22.22 -6.61
C PRO A 89 -0.33 22.27 -8.13
N CYS A 90 -1.57 22.54 -8.56
CA CYS A 90 -1.87 22.82 -9.95
C CYS A 90 -0.90 23.89 -10.48
N SER A 91 -0.19 23.60 -11.56
CA SER A 91 0.78 24.53 -12.19
C SER A 91 0.14 25.87 -12.60
N CYS A 92 -1.19 25.98 -12.67
CA CYS A 92 -1.90 27.24 -12.91
C CYS A 92 -1.81 28.27 -11.77
N CYS A 93 -1.41 27.88 -10.55
CA CYS A 93 -1.33 28.83 -9.43
C CYS A 93 -0.02 29.62 -9.35
N LEU A 94 0.97 29.31 -10.20
CA LEU A 94 2.29 29.98 -10.20
C LEU A 94 2.41 31.12 -11.21
N GLU A 95 1.46 31.29 -12.14
CA GLU A 95 1.51 32.34 -13.18
C GLU A 95 0.52 33.50 -12.95
N GLN A 96 0.07 33.73 -11.71
CA GLN A 96 -0.74 34.90 -11.35
C GLN A 96 -0.08 35.67 -10.20
N GLY A 97 1.07 36.27 -10.50
CA GLY A 97 1.83 37.03 -9.52
C GLY A 97 3.09 37.67 -10.10
N SER A 98 2.96 38.47 -11.16
CA SER A 98 3.96 39.46 -11.57
C SER A 98 3.30 40.62 -12.30
#